data_AF-A0A4V3IH01-F1
#
_entry.id   AF-A0A4V3IH01-F1
#
_cell.length_a   1.000
_cell.length_b   1.000
_cell.length_c   1.000
_cell.angle_alpha   90.00
_cell.angle_beta   90.00
_cell.angle_gamma   90.00
#
_symmetry.space_group_name_H-M   'P 1'
#
loop_
_entity.id
_entity.type
_entity.pdbx_description
1 polymer ?
#
loop_
_entity_poly.entity_id
_entity_poly.type
_entity_poly.pdbx_seq_one_letter_code
_entity_poly.pdbx_strand_id
1 'polypeptide(L)' 'IVKHRAAILASIEHGLSNGRIESMNTKIRLLTRIAFGFKSPDALIALAMLSLGGHKPALPGRD' A
#
# COMPACT_ATOMS: atom_id res chain seq x y z
N ILE A 1 -6.07 -26.48 -3.45
CA ILE A 1 -6.91 -26.28 -2.24
C ILE A 1 -6.27 -26.90 -1.00
N VAL A 2 -5.95 -28.21 -1.00
CA VAL A 2 -5.37 -28.90 0.17
C VAL A 2 -4.12 -28.22 0.74
N LYS A 3 -3.21 -27.73 -0.12
CA LYS A 3 -1.98 -27.00 0.26
C LYS A 3 -2.20 -25.77 1.15
N HIS A 4 -3.34 -25.08 1.04
CA HIS A 4 -3.62 -23.84 1.76
C HIS A 4 -4.74 -23.99 2.79
N ARG A 5 -5.24 -25.22 3.01
CA ARG A 5 -6.40 -25.49 3.87
C ARG A 5 -6.21 -24.97 5.29
N ALA A 6 -5.04 -25.16 5.88
CA ALA A 6 -4.75 -24.69 7.23
C ALA A 6 -4.85 -23.16 7.35
N ALA A 7 -4.25 -22.43 6.40
CA ALA A 7 -4.31 -20.97 6.37
C ALA A 7 -5.74 -20.45 6.14
N ILE A 8 -6.52 -21.09 5.26
CA ILE A 8 -7.92 -20.72 5.02
C ILE A 8 -8.75 -20.89 6.30
N LEU A 9 -8.59 -22.01 7.00
CA LEU A 9 -9.31 -22.25 8.25
C LEU A 9 -8.93 -21.24 9.34
N ALA A 10 -7.63 -20.96 9.51
CA ALA A 10 -7.16 -19.96 10.46
C ALA A 10 -7.71 -18.55 10.14
N SER A 11 -7.78 -18.18 8.85
CA SER A 11 -8.38 -16.89 8.45
C SER A 11 -9.87 -16.80 8.79
N ILE A 12 -10.61 -17.90 8.65
CA ILE A 12 -12.03 -17.95 9.03
C ILE A 12 -12.17 -17.88 10.56
N GLU A 13 -11.43 -18.70 11.28
CA GLU A 13 -11.47 -18.79 12.75
C GLU A 13 -11.13 -17.44 13.42
N HIS A 14 -10.15 -16.73 12.89
CA HIS A 14 -9.71 -15.44 13.43
C HIS A 14 -10.32 -14.21 12.72
N GLY A 15 -11.26 -14.41 11.78
CA GLY A 15 -11.89 -13.31 11.04
C GLY A 15 -10.91 -12.44 10.26
N LEU A 16 -9.79 -13.01 9.80
CA LEU A 16 -8.77 -12.27 9.05
C LEU A 16 -9.31 -11.91 7.66
N SER A 17 -9.18 -10.63 7.29
CA SER A 17 -9.56 -10.15 5.97
C SER A 17 -8.36 -9.56 5.23
N ASN A 18 -8.37 -9.71 3.91
CA ASN A 18 -7.40 -9.07 3.03
C ASN A 18 -7.73 -7.60 2.75
N GLY A 19 -8.85 -7.07 3.25
CA GLY A 19 -9.38 -5.76 2.88
C GLY A 19 -8.40 -4.60 3.10
N ARG A 20 -7.57 -4.63 4.15
CA ARG A 20 -6.53 -3.62 4.37
C ARG A 20 -5.45 -3.65 3.28
N ILE A 21 -4.99 -4.85 2.92
CA ILE A 21 -3.98 -5.05 1.88
C ILE A 21 -4.54 -4.72 0.50
N GLU A 22 -5.78 -5.12 0.21
CA GLU A 22 -6.46 -4.83 -1.05
C GLU A 22 -6.74 -3.32 -1.22
N SER A 23 -7.11 -2.64 -0.13
CA SER A 23 -7.24 -1.17 -0.11
C SER A 23 -5.91 -0.50 -0.46
N MET A 24 -4.81 -0.96 0.15
CA MET A 24 -3.47 -0.45 -0.18
C MET A 24 -3.10 -0.72 -1.64
N ASN A 25 -3.30 -1.95 -2.13
CA ASN A 25 -3.02 -2.32 -3.52
C ASN A 25 -3.80 -1.44 -4.51
N THR A 26 -5.06 -1.14 -4.20
CA THR A 26 -5.90 -0.25 -5.02
C THR A 26 -5.33 1.18 -5.05
N LYS A 27 -4.92 1.71 -3.89
CA LYS A 27 -4.30 3.04 -3.80
C LYS A 27 -2.97 3.11 -4.55
N ILE A 28 -2.10 2.10 -4.43
CA ILE A 28 -0.84 2.02 -5.18
C ILE A 28 -1.09 2.03 -6.69
N ARG A 29 -2.11 1.30 -7.16
CA ARG A 29 -2.47 1.27 -8.59
C ARG A 29 -2.94 2.65 -9.08
N LEU A 30 -3.67 3.40 -8.26
CA LEU A 30 -4.04 4.77 -8.56
C LEU A 30 -2.81 5.69 -8.62
N LEU A 31 -1.93 5.63 -7.61
CA LEU A 31 -0.71 6.46 -7.57
C LEU A 31 0.20 6.17 -8.77
N THR A 32 0.31 4.91 -9.18
CA THR A 32 1.07 4.50 -10.38
C THR A 32 0.53 5.19 -11.64
N ARG A 33 -0.80 5.31 -11.77
CA ARG A 33 -1.43 6.01 -12.90
C ARG A 33 -1.19 7.52 -12.84
N ILE A 34 -1.25 8.11 -11.66
CA ILE A 34 -0.97 9.54 -11.46
C ILE A 34 0.49 9.85 -11.78
N ALA A 35 1.41 8.96 -11.41
CA ALA A 35 2.85 9.08 -11.67
C ALA A 35 3.25 8.79 -13.13
N PHE A 36 2.29 8.56 -14.02
CA PHE A 36 2.59 8.38 -15.44
C PHE A 36 3.30 9.62 -15.98
N GLY A 37 4.46 9.42 -16.63
CA GLY A 37 5.31 10.51 -17.11
C GLY A 37 6.36 11.00 -16.12
N PHE A 38 6.44 10.43 -14.92
CA PHE A 38 7.57 10.68 -14.02
C PHE A 38 8.88 10.20 -14.65
N LYS A 39 9.95 10.99 -14.46
CA LYS A 39 11.28 10.70 -15.01
C LYS A 39 11.96 9.49 -14.35
N SER A 40 11.59 9.14 -13.12
CA SER A 40 12.17 8.02 -12.35
C SER A 40 11.09 7.33 -11.50
N PRO A 41 11.20 6.00 -11.27
CA PRO A 41 10.36 5.28 -10.31
C PRO A 41 10.51 5.77 -8.86
N ASP A 42 11.65 6.38 -8.50
CA ASP A 42 11.87 6.91 -7.14
C ASP A 42 10.83 7.97 -6.76
N ALA A 43 10.38 8.77 -7.74
CA ALA A 43 9.35 9.77 -7.54
C ALA A 43 7.98 9.14 -7.23
N LEU A 44 7.66 7.98 -7.82
CA LEU A 44 6.46 7.21 -7.46
C LEU A 44 6.58 6.61 -6.06
N ILE A 45 7.75 6.06 -5.71
CA ILE A 45 8.00 5.51 -4.37
C ILE A 45 7.85 6.61 -3.31
N ALA A 46 8.44 7.78 -3.54
CA ALA A 46 8.30 8.93 -2.65
C ALA A 46 6.83 9.35 -2.51
N LEU A 47 6.08 9.44 -3.60
CA LEU A 47 4.65 9.75 -3.59
C LEU A 47 3.84 8.74 -2.76
N ALA A 48 4.14 7.45 -2.91
CA ALA A 48 3.51 6.38 -2.13
C ALA A 48 3.85 6.48 -0.63
N MET A 49 5.11 6.75 -0.28
CA MET A 49 5.53 6.90 1.12
C MET A 49 4.88 8.11 1.81
N LEU A 50 4.76 9.24 1.09
CA LEU A 50 4.08 10.43 1.58
C LEU A 50 2.57 10.22 1.75
N SER A 51 1.94 9.50 0.82
CA SER A 51 0.48 9.33 0.80
C SER A 51 -0.02 8.16 1.66
N LEU A 52 0.77 7.09 1.79
CA LEU A 52 0.35 5.82 2.38
C LEU A 52 1.28 5.34 3.52
N GLY A 53 2.54 5.74 3.52
CA GLY A 53 3.56 5.25 4.45
C GLY A 53 3.56 5.95 5.81
N GLY A 54 2.74 6.99 6.02
CA GLY A 54 2.76 7.79 7.25
C GLY A 54 4.09 8.54 7.45
N HIS A 55 4.91 8.66 6.41
CA HIS A 55 6.16 9.39 6.46
C HIS A 55 5.88 10.87 6.76
N LYS A 56 6.53 11.42 7.79
CA LYS A 56 6.38 12.81 8.20
C LYS A 56 7.62 13.60 7.75
N PRO A 57 7.67 14.10 6.51
CA PRO A 57 8.82 14.88 6.04
C PRO A 57 8.91 16.19 6.83
N ALA A 58 10.14 16.69 7.02
CA ALA A 58 10.35 18.04 7.48
C ALA A 58 9.84 19.01 6.40
N LEU A 59 8.83 19.80 6.73
CA LEU A 59 8.25 20.76 5.79
C LEU A 59 8.96 22.11 5.92
N PRO A 60 9.40 22.72 4.81
CA PRO A 60 10.01 24.05 4.86
C PRO A 60 9.10 25.07 5.54
N GLY A 61 9.65 25.89 6.43
CA GLY A 61 8.93 27.00 7.08
C GLY A 61 7.89 26.57 8.13
N ARG A 62 8.02 25.37 8.71
CA ARG A 62 7.16 24.88 9.80
C ARG A 62 7.98 24.50 11.04
N ASP A 63 8.88 25.40 11.44
CA ASP A 63 9.52 25.35 12.77
C ASP A 63 8.47 25.56 13.88
#